data_AF-A0A8B7USM2-F1
#
_entry.id   AF-A0A8B7USM2-F1
#
_cell.length_a   1.000
_cell.length_b   1.000
_cell.length_c   1.000
_cell.angle_alpha   90.00
_cell.angle_beta   90.00
_cell.angle_gamma   90.00
#
_symmetry.space_group_name_H-M   'P 1'
#
loop_
_entity.id
_entity.type
_entity.pdbx_description
1 polymer ?
#
loop_
_entity_poly.entity_id
_entity_poly.type
_entity_poly.pdbx_seq_one_letter_code
_entity_poly.pdbx_strand_id
1 'polypeptide(L)'
;MLFSVLIYLFLSLLGQLIYQVQSPDEGALVTAARNLGFIFKSRTPETITIEELGTLVTYQLLAFLDFNNIRKRMSVIVRNPAGQIKLYSKGADTVLFEKLHPSNEEDLLSLTSDHLSEFAGEGLRTLAIAYRDLDDKYFKEWHKMLEDANAAIDKREEQICGLYEEIERDLMLLGATAIEDKLQEGVIETITSLSLANIKIWVLTGDKQETAINIGYACNMLTDDMNDVFVITGNTAVEVREELRKAKENLFRQSRSFSNGHVVCEKKQQLELDSVAEEIMTGDYALVINGHSLAHALESDVKNDLLELACMCKTVVCCRVTPLQKAQVVELVKKHKNAVTLAIGDGANDVSMIKSAHIGVGISGQEGLQAVLASDYSFAQFRYLQRLLLVHGRWSYFRMCKFLCYFFYKNFAFTLVHFWFGFFCGFSAQVGKKHFCFSVISHE
;
A
#
# COMPACT_ATOMS: atom_id res chain seq x y z
N MET A 1 21.24 0.97 14.69
CA MET A 1 22.47 0.34 14.15
C MET A 1 22.55 -1.15 14.44
N LEU A 2 22.53 -1.58 15.71
CA LEU A 2 22.68 -2.99 16.09
C LEU A 2 21.57 -3.92 15.56
N PHE A 3 20.40 -3.35 15.28
CA PHE A 3 19.24 -4.06 14.75
C PHE A 3 19.34 -4.40 13.26
N SER A 4 20.18 -3.71 12.48
CA SER A 4 20.08 -3.82 11.03
C SER A 4 20.71 -5.11 10.52
N VAL A 5 19.95 -5.88 9.75
CA VAL A 5 20.46 -7.00 8.94
C VAL A 5 21.14 -6.41 7.71
N LEU A 6 22.35 -5.89 7.92
CA LEU A 6 23.16 -5.34 6.85
C LEU A 6 23.86 -6.47 6.11
N ILE A 7 23.51 -6.63 4.83
CA ILE A 7 23.92 -7.78 4.02
C ILE A 7 25.29 -7.55 3.37
N TYR A 8 25.62 -6.33 2.89
CA TYR A 8 26.97 -5.99 2.43
C TYR A 8 27.27 -4.50 2.52
N LEU A 9 28.55 -4.17 2.72
CA LEU A 9 29.13 -2.85 2.56
C LEU A 9 29.71 -2.78 1.14
N PHE A 10 29.19 -1.93 0.27
CA PHE A 10 29.86 -1.62 -0.99
C PHE A 10 30.56 -0.28 -0.83
N LEU A 11 31.87 -0.24 -1.12
CA LEU A 11 32.51 1.03 -1.46
C LEU A 11 32.01 1.40 -2.85
N SER A 12 31.33 2.55 -2.97
CA SER A 12 31.15 3.15 -4.29
C SER A 12 32.52 3.44 -4.93
N LEU A 13 32.57 3.63 -6.24
CA LEU A 13 33.79 4.07 -6.96
C LEU A 13 34.44 5.35 -6.38
N LEU A 14 33.72 6.06 -5.50
CA LEU A 14 34.17 7.27 -4.79
C LEU A 14 34.50 7.02 -3.30
N GLY A 15 34.54 5.77 -2.84
CA GLY A 15 34.85 5.43 -1.44
C GLY A 15 33.71 5.68 -0.44
N GLN A 16 32.48 5.90 -0.93
CA GLN A 16 31.33 6.11 -0.05
C GLN A 16 30.70 4.77 0.37
N LEU A 17 30.47 4.63 1.68
CA LEU A 17 29.73 3.53 2.28
C LEU A 17 28.24 3.61 1.90
N ILE A 18 27.71 2.59 1.25
CA ILE A 18 26.28 2.45 0.96
C ILE A 18 25.73 1.30 1.81
N TYR A 19 24.65 1.55 2.53
CA TYR A 19 23.98 0.55 3.37
C TYR A 19 22.89 -0.17 2.59
N GLN A 20 22.98 -1.49 2.48
CA GLN A 20 21.86 -2.33 2.03
C GLN A 20 21.06 -2.81 3.24
N VAL A 21 19.78 -2.49 3.26
CA VAL A 21 18.86 -2.76 4.38
C VAL A 21 17.64 -3.52 3.89
N GLN A 22 17.01 -4.29 4.78
CA GLN A 22 15.78 -5.03 4.48
C GLN A 22 14.53 -4.15 4.47
N SER A 23 14.54 -3.04 5.22
CA SER A 23 13.46 -2.08 5.27
C SER A 23 14.02 -0.65 5.14
N PRO A 24 13.33 0.23 4.40
CA PRO A 24 13.74 1.62 4.22
C PRO A 24 13.85 2.38 5.55
N ASP A 25 12.97 2.08 6.52
CA ASP A 25 12.98 2.68 7.85
C ASP A 25 14.31 2.39 8.57
N GLU A 26 14.85 1.18 8.45
CA GLU A 26 16.16 0.85 9.02
C GLU A 26 17.29 1.62 8.34
N GLY A 27 17.20 1.79 7.02
CA GLY A 27 18.16 2.56 6.24
C GLY A 27 18.21 4.01 6.69
N ALA A 28 17.05 4.62 6.94
CA ALA A 28 16.94 5.97 7.48
C ALA A 28 17.61 6.07 8.86
N LEU A 29 17.32 5.14 9.77
CA LEU A 29 17.89 5.12 11.12
C LEU A 29 19.41 4.93 11.13
N VAL A 30 19.94 4.02 10.31
CA VAL A 30 21.39 3.77 10.22
C VAL A 30 22.10 4.99 9.59
N THR A 31 21.48 5.61 8.60
CA THR A 31 22.02 6.82 7.96
C THR A 31 22.01 8.01 8.91
N ALA A 32 20.94 8.19 9.70
CA ALA A 32 20.88 9.21 10.74
C ALA A 32 21.98 9.02 11.80
N ALA A 33 22.16 7.79 12.28
CA ALA A 33 23.21 7.48 13.24
C ALA A 33 24.63 7.76 12.70
N ARG A 34 24.87 7.44 11.42
CA ARG A 34 26.13 7.78 10.74
C ARG A 34 26.39 9.27 10.72
N ASN A 35 25.36 10.08 10.43
CA ASN A 35 25.48 11.54 10.40
C ASN A 35 25.76 12.13 11.79
N LEU A 36 25.39 11.41 12.86
CA LEU A 36 25.68 11.77 14.25
C LEU A 36 27.03 11.22 14.76
N GLY A 37 27.87 10.66 13.88
CA GLY A 37 29.21 10.18 14.23
C GLY A 37 29.27 8.74 14.74
N PHE A 38 28.18 7.98 14.60
CA PHE A 38 28.17 6.53 14.86
C PHE A 38 28.04 5.76 13.56
N ILE A 39 29.16 5.26 13.05
CA ILE A 39 29.22 4.70 11.70
C ILE A 39 29.24 3.17 11.81
N PHE A 40 28.18 2.52 11.33
CA PHE A 40 28.20 1.08 11.16
C PHE A 40 29.22 0.70 10.06
N LYS A 41 30.16 -0.20 10.37
CA LYS A 41 31.23 -0.62 9.44
C LYS A 41 31.00 -2.00 8.89
N SER A 42 30.82 -3.01 9.73
CA SER A 42 30.70 -4.39 9.27
C SER A 42 29.96 -5.25 10.28
N ARG A 43 29.35 -6.33 9.78
CA ARG A 43 28.72 -7.36 10.59
C ARG A 43 29.18 -8.71 10.08
N THR A 44 29.56 -9.56 11.02
CA THR A 44 29.74 -11.00 10.83
C THR A 44 28.59 -11.72 11.55
N PRO A 45 28.43 -13.05 11.41
CA PRO A 45 27.43 -13.79 12.17
C PRO A 45 27.57 -13.64 13.71
N GLU A 46 28.79 -13.37 14.20
CA GLU A 46 29.10 -13.33 15.63
C GLU A 46 29.46 -11.94 16.15
N THR A 47 29.78 -10.97 15.28
CA THR A 47 30.27 -9.65 15.69
C THR A 47 29.71 -8.51 14.85
N ILE A 48 29.58 -7.34 15.47
CA ILE A 48 29.18 -6.08 14.83
C ILE A 48 30.24 -5.03 15.13
N THR A 49 30.84 -4.43 14.11
CA THR A 49 31.85 -3.38 14.26
C THR A 49 31.26 -2.01 13.92
N ILE A 50 31.38 -1.07 14.85
CA ILE A 50 30.88 0.29 14.76
C ILE A 50 32.05 1.25 15.03
N GLU A 51 32.10 2.37 14.32
CA GLU A 51 32.96 3.49 14.66
C GLU A 51 32.17 4.49 15.49
N GLU A 52 32.47 4.57 16.78
CA GLU A 52 31.86 5.48 17.75
C GLU A 52 32.74 6.72 17.89
N LEU A 53 32.30 7.85 17.33
CA LEU A 53 33.00 9.14 17.41
C LEU A 53 34.49 9.05 17.03
N GLY A 54 34.81 8.24 16.01
CA GLY A 54 36.17 8.01 15.51
C GLY A 54 36.91 6.81 16.13
N THR A 55 36.32 6.13 17.12
CA THR A 55 36.91 4.93 17.75
C THR A 55 36.21 3.66 17.26
N LEU A 56 36.98 2.66 16.83
CA LEU A 56 36.42 1.39 16.40
C LEU A 56 36.08 0.52 17.62
N VAL A 57 34.81 0.15 17.72
CA VAL A 57 34.24 -0.65 18.79
C VAL A 57 33.58 -1.88 18.19
N THR A 58 33.94 -3.06 18.69
CA THR A 58 33.39 -4.34 18.26
C THR A 58 32.50 -4.93 19.34
N TYR A 59 31.24 -5.14 18.98
CA TYR A 59 30.23 -5.81 19.79
C TYR A 59 30.14 -7.29 19.39
N GLN A 60 29.97 -8.17 20.37
CA GLN A 60 29.65 -9.58 20.09
C GLN A 60 28.13 -9.72 19.95
N LEU A 61 27.67 -10.22 18.82
CA LEU A 61 26.27 -10.54 18.58
C LEU A 61 25.96 -11.90 19.21
N LEU A 62 25.09 -11.92 20.21
CA LEU A 62 24.76 -13.15 20.94
C LEU A 62 23.46 -13.78 20.45
N ALA A 63 22.43 -12.98 20.19
CA ALA A 63 21.17 -13.45 19.63
C ALA A 63 20.48 -12.36 18.82
N PHE A 64 19.75 -12.78 17.80
CA PHE A 64 18.96 -11.90 16.95
C PHE A 64 17.51 -12.41 16.92
N LEU A 65 16.57 -11.57 17.37
CA LEU A 65 15.16 -11.91 17.44
C LEU A 65 14.43 -11.17 16.31
N ASP A 66 14.19 -11.87 15.21
CA ASP A 66 13.64 -11.32 13.97
C ASP A 66 12.26 -10.65 14.12
N PHE A 67 12.03 -9.62 13.31
CA PHE A 67 10.72 -9.00 13.20
C PHE A 67 9.67 -10.00 12.73
N ASN A 68 8.49 -9.97 13.35
CA ASN A 68 7.32 -10.72 12.89
C ASN A 68 6.08 -9.82 13.01
N ASN A 69 5.19 -9.88 12.02
CA ASN A 69 3.94 -9.11 11.95
C ASN A 69 3.02 -9.32 13.18
N ILE A 70 3.13 -10.47 13.85
CA ILE A 70 2.37 -10.75 15.08
C ILE A 70 2.95 -9.97 16.26
N ARG A 71 4.29 -9.98 16.42
CA ARG A 71 4.98 -9.34 17.56
C ARG A 71 5.26 -7.84 17.36
N LYS A 72 5.29 -7.36 16.12
CA LYS A 72 5.49 -5.94 15.71
C LYS A 72 6.71 -5.24 16.33
N ARG A 73 7.77 -6.01 16.61
CA ARG A 73 9.03 -5.54 17.19
C ARG A 73 10.17 -6.46 16.79
N MET A 74 11.39 -5.97 16.96
CA MET A 74 12.61 -6.75 16.75
C MET A 74 13.63 -6.43 17.83
N SER A 75 14.43 -7.43 18.19
CA SER A 75 15.39 -7.29 19.29
C SER A 75 16.73 -7.91 18.96
N VAL A 76 17.77 -7.36 19.57
CA VAL A 76 19.13 -7.83 19.42
C VAL A 76 19.81 -7.89 20.77
N ILE A 77 20.50 -9.00 21.04
CA ILE A 77 21.28 -9.18 22.26
C ILE A 77 22.74 -9.10 21.89
N VAL A 78 23.45 -8.16 22.50
CA VAL A 78 24.87 -7.94 22.27
C VAL A 78 25.65 -7.91 23.57
N ARG A 79 26.90 -8.36 23.51
CA ARG A 79 27.89 -8.11 24.55
C ARG A 79 28.80 -6.96 24.11
N ASN A 80 28.89 -5.94 24.94
CA ASN A 80 29.78 -4.80 24.71
C ASN A 80 31.25 -5.18 25.02
N PRO A 81 32.25 -4.37 24.63
CA PRO A 81 33.65 -4.63 24.95
C PRO A 81 33.95 -4.67 26.45
N ALA A 82 33.12 -4.05 27.28
CA ALA A 82 33.21 -4.09 28.73
C ALA A 82 32.69 -5.40 29.35
N GLY A 83 32.15 -6.32 28.52
CA GLY A 83 31.65 -7.63 28.94
C GLY A 83 30.18 -7.66 29.35
N GLN A 84 29.49 -6.52 29.40
CA GLN A 84 28.08 -6.43 29.76
C GLN A 84 27.18 -6.88 28.60
N ILE A 85 26.17 -7.69 28.93
CA ILE A 85 25.15 -8.13 27.97
C ILE A 85 23.98 -7.17 28.02
N LYS A 86 23.60 -6.62 26.87
CA LYS A 86 22.43 -5.76 26.71
C LYS A 86 21.52 -6.31 25.62
N LEU A 87 20.23 -6.40 25.95
CA LEU A 87 19.14 -6.55 25.01
C LEU A 87 18.70 -5.16 24.56
N TYR A 88 18.64 -4.92 23.26
CA TYR A 88 17.97 -3.77 22.69
C TYR A 88 16.74 -4.24 21.95
N SER A 89 15.62 -3.54 22.10
CA SER A 89 14.38 -3.80 21.38
C SER A 89 13.87 -2.52 20.72
N LYS A 90 13.42 -2.63 19.46
CA LYS A 90 12.72 -1.55 18.76
C LYS A 90 11.42 -2.09 18.16
N GLY A 91 10.36 -1.29 18.19
CA GLY A 91 9.06 -1.72 17.67
C GLY A 91 7.99 -0.66 17.79
N ALA A 92 6.75 -1.08 17.54
CA ALA A 92 5.58 -0.23 17.74
C ALA A 92 5.47 0.23 19.20
N ASP A 93 5.16 1.51 19.37
CA ASP A 93 4.88 2.17 20.65
C ASP A 93 3.94 1.36 21.55
N THR A 94 2.76 0.98 21.05
CA THR A 94 1.76 0.25 21.85
C THR A 94 2.28 -1.09 22.38
N VAL A 95 3.12 -1.78 21.61
CA VAL A 95 3.64 -3.11 21.97
C VAL A 95 4.82 -3.01 22.93
N LEU A 96 5.71 -2.04 22.71
CA LEU A 96 6.89 -1.88 23.56
C LEU A 96 6.52 -1.36 24.94
N PHE A 97 5.54 -0.44 25.02
CA PHE A 97 5.08 0.16 26.28
C PHE A 97 4.48 -0.88 27.24
N GLU A 98 3.78 -1.90 26.74
CA GLU A 98 3.27 -3.03 27.54
C GLU A 98 4.38 -3.90 28.15
N LYS A 99 5.62 -3.78 27.68
CA LYS A 99 6.77 -4.58 28.11
C LYS A 99 7.77 -3.79 28.95
N LEU A 100 7.50 -2.52 29.22
CA LEU A 100 8.36 -1.68 30.03
C LEU A 100 8.29 -2.06 31.51
N HIS A 101 9.43 -1.99 32.20
CA HIS A 101 9.49 -2.21 33.65
C HIS A 101 8.80 -1.04 34.40
N PRO A 102 8.12 -1.29 35.53
CA PRO A 102 7.48 -0.22 36.32
C PRO A 102 8.45 0.81 36.91
N SER A 103 9.75 0.51 36.98
CA SER A 103 10.78 1.45 37.47
C SER A 103 11.26 2.46 36.44
N ASN A 104 10.65 2.51 35.25
CA ASN A 104 10.90 3.61 34.32
C ASN A 104 10.42 4.94 34.93
N GLU A 105 11.14 6.02 34.63
CA GLU A 105 10.73 7.36 35.06
C GLU A 105 9.39 7.72 34.42
N GLU A 106 8.37 7.95 35.25
CA GLU A 106 6.99 8.22 34.81
C GLU A 106 6.91 9.50 33.96
N ASP A 107 7.73 10.50 34.28
CA ASP A 107 7.87 11.74 33.51
C ASP A 107 8.41 11.47 32.09
N LEU A 108 9.41 10.60 31.95
CA LEU A 108 9.99 10.26 30.65
C LEU A 108 9.00 9.46 29.80
N LEU A 109 8.25 8.56 30.44
CA LEU A 109 7.26 7.72 29.77
C LEU A 109 6.07 8.54 29.24
N SER A 110 5.53 9.45 30.07
CA SER A 110 4.46 10.36 29.67
C SER A 110 4.91 11.32 28.56
N LEU A 111 6.07 11.98 28.72
CA LEU A 111 6.62 12.89 27.71
C LEU A 111 6.86 12.19 26.36
N THR A 112 7.43 10.99 26.39
CA THR A 112 7.68 10.22 25.16
C THR A 112 6.38 9.79 24.49
N SER A 113 5.36 9.43 25.27
CA SER A 113 4.02 9.09 24.75
C SER A 113 3.36 10.28 24.05
N ASP A 114 3.49 11.47 24.62
CA ASP A 114 2.93 12.69 24.04
C ASP A 114 3.62 13.05 22.71
N HIS A 115 4.96 13.02 22.66
CA HIS A 115 5.71 13.25 21.42
C HIS A 115 5.40 12.20 20.34
N LEU A 116 5.26 10.92 20.72
CA LEU A 116 4.87 9.86 19.77
C LEU A 116 3.49 10.12 19.15
N SER A 117 2.56 10.67 19.95
CA SER A 117 1.23 11.03 19.49
C SER A 117 1.25 12.24 18.56
N GLU A 118 2.09 13.25 18.87
CA GLU A 118 2.32 14.42 18.02
C GLU A 118 2.94 14.02 16.66
N PHE A 119 4.01 13.22 16.67
CA PHE A 119 4.66 12.73 15.45
C PHE A 119 3.73 11.86 14.58
N ALA A 120 2.91 11.03 15.22
CA ALA A 120 1.89 10.27 14.50
C ALA A 120 0.83 11.20 13.88
N GLY A 121 0.46 12.27 14.58
CA GLY A 121 -0.42 13.33 14.08
C GLY A 121 0.14 14.06 12.87
N GLU A 122 1.46 14.23 12.77
CA GLU A 122 2.17 14.77 11.61
C GLU A 122 2.36 13.75 10.47
N GLY A 123 2.06 12.47 10.70
CA GLY A 123 2.15 11.41 9.69
C GLY A 123 3.51 10.75 9.60
N LEU A 124 4.37 10.97 10.60
CA LEU A 124 5.66 10.32 10.70
C LEU A 124 5.49 8.88 11.19
N ARG A 125 6.28 7.95 10.66
CA ARG A 125 6.38 6.58 11.18
C ARG A 125 7.13 6.60 12.49
N THR A 126 6.45 6.26 13.58
CA THR A 126 7.02 6.26 14.92
C THR A 126 7.46 4.87 15.35
N LEU A 127 8.61 4.79 16.03
CA LEU A 127 9.11 3.58 16.69
C LEU A 127 9.60 3.92 18.08
N ALA A 128 9.30 3.06 19.05
CA ALA A 128 9.88 3.12 20.38
C ALA A 128 11.16 2.26 20.43
N ILE A 129 12.13 2.68 21.24
CA ILE A 129 13.37 1.94 21.48
C ILE A 129 13.54 1.78 22.99
N ALA A 130 13.79 0.54 23.41
CA ALA A 130 14.01 0.19 24.80
C ALA A 130 15.20 -0.77 24.93
N TYR A 131 15.78 -0.86 26.12
CA TYR A 131 16.88 -1.76 26.40
C TYR A 131 16.70 -2.47 27.73
N ARG A 132 17.42 -3.57 27.94
CA ARG A 132 17.51 -4.24 29.23
C ARG A 132 18.90 -4.80 29.43
N ASP A 133 19.47 -4.56 30.60
CA ASP A 133 20.72 -5.19 31.00
C ASP A 133 20.41 -6.62 31.45
N LEU A 134 21.18 -7.59 30.94
CA LEU A 134 20.98 -9.01 31.20
C LEU A 134 22.18 -9.58 31.98
N ASP A 135 21.87 -10.39 32.98
CA ASP A 135 22.88 -11.13 33.71
C ASP A 135 23.46 -12.28 32.87
N ASP A 136 24.79 -12.46 32.92
CA ASP A 136 25.48 -13.53 32.18
C ASP A 136 24.96 -14.94 32.52
N LYS A 137 24.52 -15.17 33.76
CA LYS A 137 23.97 -16.47 34.19
C LYS A 137 22.60 -16.71 33.56
N TYR A 138 21.70 -15.74 33.70
CA TYR A 138 20.36 -15.79 33.14
C TYR A 138 20.41 -15.96 31.61
N PHE A 139 21.27 -15.18 30.93
CA PHE A 139 21.42 -15.28 29.49
C PHE A 139 21.91 -16.66 29.03
N LYS A 140 22.86 -17.28 29.74
CA LYS A 140 23.35 -18.63 29.39
C LYS A 140 22.28 -19.70 29.53
N GLU A 141 21.44 -19.61 30.56
CA GLU A 141 20.31 -20.52 30.75
C GLU A 141 19.28 -20.34 29.65
N TRP A 142 18.89 -19.09 29.36
CA TRP A 142 17.96 -18.78 28.29
C TRP A 142 18.49 -19.17 26.90
N HIS A 143 19.77 -18.93 26.62
CA HIS A 143 20.40 -19.29 25.35
C HIS A 143 20.39 -20.81 25.12
N LYS A 144 20.62 -21.59 26.18
CA LYS A 144 20.51 -23.06 26.11
C LYS A 144 19.08 -23.49 25.80
N MET A 145 18.09 -22.88 26.45
CA MET A 145 16.67 -23.14 26.14
C MET A 145 16.32 -22.76 24.70
N LEU A 146 16.90 -21.69 24.17
CA LEU A 146 16.72 -21.28 22.78
C LEU A 146 17.35 -22.26 21.79
N GLU A 147 18.54 -22.79 22.08
CA GLU A 147 19.16 -23.85 21.27
C GLU A 147 18.31 -25.12 21.26
N ASP A 148 17.82 -25.53 22.44
CA ASP A 148 16.94 -26.69 22.60
C ASP A 148 15.62 -26.49 21.82
N ALA A 149 15.01 -25.30 21.90
CA ALA A 149 13.80 -24.96 21.16
C ALA A 149 14.03 -24.91 19.64
N ASN A 150 15.21 -24.45 19.18
CA ASN A 150 15.57 -24.48 17.76
C ASN A 150 15.80 -25.90 17.22
N ALA A 151 16.24 -26.82 18.08
CA ALA A 151 16.40 -28.24 17.74
C ALA A 151 15.10 -29.05 17.82
N ALA A 152 14.02 -28.49 18.38
CA ALA A 152 12.73 -29.15 18.51
C ALA A 152 12.06 -29.40 17.14
N ILE A 153 11.47 -30.59 16.97
CA ILE A 153 10.77 -30.99 15.74
C ILE A 153 9.31 -30.51 15.78
N ASP A 154 8.65 -30.62 16.93
CA ASP A 154 7.26 -30.24 17.13
C ASP A 154 7.14 -28.90 17.87
N LYS A 155 6.20 -28.04 17.42
CA LYS A 155 5.87 -26.74 18.05
C LYS A 155 7.06 -25.77 18.23
N ARG A 156 8.07 -25.89 17.38
CA ARG A 156 9.26 -25.03 17.39
C ARG A 156 8.91 -23.53 17.44
N GLU A 157 8.00 -23.08 16.57
CA GLU A 157 7.64 -21.66 16.48
C GLU A 157 6.96 -21.14 17.76
N GLU A 158 6.06 -21.92 18.37
CA GLU A 158 5.40 -21.56 19.63
C GLU A 158 6.40 -21.46 20.78
N GLN A 159 7.34 -22.40 20.88
CA GLN A 159 8.38 -22.40 21.92
C GLN A 159 9.32 -21.20 21.79
N ILE A 160 9.77 -20.90 20.56
CA ILE A 160 10.63 -19.74 20.29
C ILE A 160 9.88 -18.44 20.61
N CYS A 161 8.61 -18.31 20.22
CA CYS A 161 7.81 -17.13 20.54
C CYS A 161 7.67 -16.93 22.05
N GLY A 162 7.43 -18.00 22.82
CA GLY A 162 7.38 -17.94 24.28
C GLY A 162 8.69 -17.46 24.91
N LEU A 163 9.83 -17.98 24.43
CA LEU A 163 11.16 -17.56 24.90
C LEU A 163 11.47 -16.09 24.56
N TYR A 164 11.05 -15.63 23.39
CA TYR A 164 11.19 -14.23 22.98
C TYR A 164 10.35 -13.32 23.87
N GLU A 165 9.11 -13.71 24.17
CA GLU A 165 8.25 -12.94 25.07
C GLU A 165 8.73 -12.91 26.51
N GLU A 166 9.47 -13.92 26.96
CA GLU A 166 10.03 -13.98 28.31
C GLU A 166 11.19 -12.99 28.47
N ILE A 167 12.18 -13.03 27.56
CA ILE A 167 13.38 -12.20 27.67
C ILE A 167 13.11 -10.71 27.41
N GLU A 168 12.04 -10.41 26.67
CA GLU A 168 11.63 -9.05 26.29
C GLU A 168 10.72 -8.37 27.32
N ARG A 169 10.57 -8.93 28.52
CA ARG A 169 9.90 -8.23 29.63
C ARG A 169 10.85 -7.28 30.34
N ASP A 170 10.28 -6.38 31.12
CA ASP A 170 11.01 -5.50 32.04
C ASP A 170 12.05 -4.62 31.33
N LEU A 171 11.66 -4.08 30.16
CA LEU A 171 12.51 -3.19 29.38
C LEU A 171 12.54 -1.77 29.97
N MET A 172 13.67 -1.09 29.81
CA MET A 172 13.85 0.32 30.14
C MET A 172 13.74 1.18 28.87
N LEU A 173 12.89 2.19 28.89
CA LEU A 173 12.64 3.06 27.74
C LEU A 173 13.88 3.92 27.48
N LEU A 174 14.40 3.89 26.26
CA LEU A 174 15.51 4.76 25.84
C LEU A 174 14.99 6.01 25.14
N GLY A 175 13.93 5.87 24.35
CA GLY A 175 13.30 6.98 23.65
C GLY A 175 12.49 6.52 22.44
N ALA A 176 12.24 7.46 21.53
CA ALA A 176 11.46 7.26 20.32
C ALA A 176 12.18 7.80 19.08
N THR A 177 11.79 7.30 17.91
CA THR A 177 12.21 7.82 16.61
C THR A 177 11.00 8.10 15.75
N ALA A 178 11.06 9.15 14.94
CA ALA A 178 10.04 9.49 13.94
C ALA A 178 10.71 9.57 12.56
N ILE A 179 10.16 8.86 11.58
CA ILE A 179 10.70 8.76 10.24
C ILE A 179 9.65 9.28 9.26
N GLU A 180 10.02 10.28 8.47
CA GLU A 180 9.17 10.79 7.40
C GLU A 180 9.22 9.85 6.19
N ASP A 181 8.06 9.35 5.75
CA ASP A 181 7.94 8.63 4.49
C ASP A 181 7.71 9.65 3.36
N LYS A 182 8.80 10.00 2.67
CA LYS A 182 8.74 11.02 1.62
C LYS A 182 8.04 10.49 0.39
N LEU A 183 7.07 11.26 -0.10
CA LEU A 183 6.45 11.03 -1.39
C LEU A 183 7.51 11.02 -2.51
N GLN A 184 7.29 10.16 -3.50
CA GLN A 184 8.13 10.15 -4.71
C GLN A 184 8.00 11.49 -5.46
N GLU A 185 9.05 11.84 -6.19
CA GLU A 185 9.08 13.04 -7.04
C GLU A 185 7.92 13.04 -8.06
N GLY A 186 7.18 14.14 -8.13
CA GLY A 186 6.10 14.35 -9.11
C GLY A 186 4.78 13.63 -8.79
N VAL A 187 4.61 13.05 -7.60
CA VAL A 187 3.36 12.39 -7.18
C VAL A 187 2.18 13.36 -7.18
N ILE A 188 2.33 14.53 -6.55
CA ILE A 188 1.28 15.55 -6.44
C ILE A 188 0.82 16.04 -7.82
N GLU A 189 1.77 16.35 -8.71
CA GLU A 189 1.51 16.80 -10.08
C GLU A 189 0.77 15.73 -10.89
N THR A 190 1.16 14.47 -10.71
CA THR A 190 0.55 13.32 -11.39
C THR A 190 -0.89 13.10 -10.93
N ILE A 191 -1.11 13.07 -9.60
CA ILE A 191 -2.45 12.90 -9.01
C ILE A 191 -3.37 14.03 -9.47
N THR A 192 -2.90 15.28 -9.44
CA THR A 192 -3.66 16.44 -9.90
C THR A 192 -4.02 16.30 -11.38
N SER A 193 -3.07 15.93 -12.23
CA SER A 193 -3.30 15.74 -13.67
C SER A 193 -4.29 14.61 -13.98
N LEU A 194 -4.25 13.52 -13.21
CA LEU A 194 -5.18 12.40 -13.34
C LEU A 194 -6.58 12.77 -12.84
N SER A 195 -6.67 13.53 -11.75
CA SER A 195 -7.94 14.07 -11.23
C SER A 195 -8.59 15.01 -12.22
N LEU A 196 -7.82 15.91 -12.85
CA LEU A 196 -8.30 16.78 -13.95
C LEU A 196 -8.78 15.99 -15.18
N ALA A 197 -8.24 14.79 -15.41
CA ALA A 197 -8.70 13.86 -16.44
C ALA A 197 -9.93 13.03 -16.01
N ASN A 198 -10.56 13.37 -14.88
CA ASN A 198 -11.69 12.69 -14.27
C ASN A 198 -11.42 11.21 -13.92
N ILE A 199 -10.17 10.89 -13.60
CA ILE A 199 -9.78 9.56 -13.09
C ILE A 199 -9.88 9.61 -11.56
N LYS A 200 -10.79 8.81 -11.00
CA LYS A 200 -10.96 8.66 -9.55
C LYS A 200 -9.83 7.81 -8.98
N ILE A 201 -9.16 8.30 -7.94
CA ILE A 201 -8.00 7.64 -7.33
C ILE A 201 -8.38 7.19 -5.93
N TRP A 202 -8.22 5.89 -5.69
CA TRP A 202 -8.48 5.25 -4.40
C TRP A 202 -7.15 4.73 -3.84
N VAL A 203 -6.85 5.06 -2.59
CA VAL A 203 -5.63 4.64 -1.90
C VAL A 203 -5.97 3.45 -1.01
N LEU A 204 -5.31 2.31 -1.24
CA LEU A 204 -5.49 1.10 -0.44
C LEU A 204 -4.16 0.78 0.27
N THR A 205 -4.04 1.11 1.55
CA THR A 205 -2.79 0.95 2.32
C THR A 205 -2.92 0.00 3.51
N GLY A 206 -1.82 -0.69 3.82
CA GLY A 206 -1.68 -1.48 5.03
C GLY A 206 -1.36 -0.63 6.28
N ASP A 207 -1.10 0.67 6.11
CA ASP A 207 -0.68 1.57 7.18
C ASP A 207 -1.82 1.97 8.12
N LYS A 208 -1.44 2.60 9.25
CA LYS A 208 -2.38 3.19 10.21
C LYS A 208 -3.24 4.29 9.54
N GLN A 209 -4.41 4.53 10.11
CA GLN A 209 -5.39 5.47 9.56
C GLN A 209 -4.83 6.90 9.51
N GLU A 210 -4.14 7.32 10.57
CA GLU A 210 -3.56 8.65 10.71
C GLU A 210 -2.52 8.90 9.61
N THR A 211 -1.61 7.95 9.40
CA THR A 211 -0.60 8.00 8.33
C THR A 211 -1.25 8.08 6.94
N ALA A 212 -2.30 7.29 6.69
CA ALA A 212 -2.99 7.28 5.41
C ALA A 212 -3.71 8.60 5.12
N ILE A 213 -4.34 9.20 6.15
CA ILE A 213 -4.97 10.53 6.07
C ILE A 213 -3.91 11.59 5.78
N ASN A 214 -2.77 11.55 6.49
CA ASN A 214 -1.69 12.52 6.31
C ASN A 214 -1.05 12.41 4.92
N ILE A 215 -0.85 11.21 4.40
CA ILE A 215 -0.45 10.99 3.00
C ILE A 215 -1.52 11.54 2.04
N GLY A 216 -2.79 11.36 2.37
CA GLY A 216 -3.92 11.92 1.60
C GLY A 216 -3.86 13.45 1.50
N TYR A 217 -3.60 14.14 2.61
CA TYR A 217 -3.39 15.60 2.62
C TYR A 217 -2.11 16.01 1.90
N ALA A 218 -0.99 15.31 2.14
CA ALA A 218 0.29 15.59 1.48
C ALA A 218 0.22 15.43 -0.06
N CYS A 219 -0.64 14.55 -0.55
CA CYS A 219 -0.88 14.33 -1.98
C CYS A 219 -1.96 15.27 -2.58
N ASN A 220 -2.55 16.19 -1.81
CA ASN A 220 -3.74 16.97 -2.18
C ASN A 220 -4.93 16.11 -2.63
N MET A 221 -5.03 14.90 -2.11
CA MET A 221 -6.19 14.03 -2.31
C MET A 221 -7.28 14.30 -1.28
N LEU A 222 -6.91 14.77 -0.09
CA LEU A 222 -7.78 15.33 0.93
C LEU A 222 -7.47 16.82 1.05
N THR A 223 -8.50 17.65 1.16
CA THR A 223 -8.35 19.10 1.29
C THR A 223 -9.36 19.63 2.30
N ASP A 224 -9.00 20.66 3.07
CA ASP A 224 -9.91 21.27 4.04
C ASP A 224 -11.14 21.92 3.38
N ASP A 225 -11.06 22.24 2.08
CA ASP A 225 -12.16 22.76 1.26
C ASP A 225 -13.20 21.68 0.87
N MET A 226 -12.98 20.41 1.25
CA MET A 226 -13.95 19.34 0.99
C MET A 226 -15.26 19.58 1.75
N ASN A 227 -16.37 19.18 1.14
CA ASN A 227 -17.69 19.29 1.75
C ASN A 227 -17.83 18.43 3.00
N ASP A 228 -17.31 17.20 2.94
CA ASP A 228 -17.31 16.28 4.07
C ASP A 228 -16.26 15.17 3.86
N VAL A 229 -15.72 14.66 4.98
CA VAL A 229 -14.83 13.49 5.02
C VAL A 229 -15.50 12.43 5.88
N PHE A 230 -16.09 11.43 5.23
CA PHE A 230 -16.78 10.35 5.92
C PHE A 230 -15.77 9.34 6.45
N VAL A 231 -15.70 9.20 7.77
CA VAL A 231 -14.82 8.25 8.45
C VAL A 231 -15.65 7.08 8.98
N ILE A 232 -15.34 5.87 8.52
CA ILE A 232 -16.01 4.62 8.91
C ILE A 232 -15.05 3.78 9.75
N THR A 233 -15.34 3.70 11.05
CA THR A 233 -14.48 3.10 12.08
C THR A 233 -15.18 2.05 12.93
N GLY A 234 -16.45 1.73 12.64
CA GLY A 234 -17.22 0.74 13.38
C GLY A 234 -16.52 -0.62 13.49
N ASN A 235 -16.62 -1.22 14.69
CA ASN A 235 -16.01 -2.52 15.00
C ASN A 235 -17.00 -3.68 14.82
N THR A 236 -18.29 -3.40 14.75
CA THR A 236 -19.33 -4.41 14.51
C THR A 236 -20.07 -4.18 13.20
N ALA A 237 -20.63 -5.24 12.61
CA ALA A 237 -21.39 -5.14 11.35
C ALA A 237 -22.59 -4.16 11.45
N VAL A 238 -23.19 -4.04 12.63
CA VAL A 238 -24.32 -3.12 12.87
C VAL A 238 -23.84 -1.67 12.90
N GLU A 239 -22.74 -1.39 13.58
CA GLU A 239 -22.13 -0.05 13.62
C GLU A 239 -21.72 0.40 12.22
N VAL A 240 -21.01 -0.44 11.48
CA VAL A 240 -20.55 -0.13 10.12
C VAL A 240 -21.73 0.17 9.20
N ARG A 241 -22.81 -0.61 9.29
CA ARG A 241 -24.03 -0.37 8.50
C ARG A 241 -24.66 0.98 8.84
N GLU A 242 -24.73 1.33 10.12
CA GLU A 242 -25.33 2.59 10.55
C GLU A 242 -24.46 3.80 10.18
N GLU A 243 -23.13 3.70 10.29
CA GLU A 243 -22.18 4.72 9.84
C GLU A 243 -22.28 4.95 8.33
N LEU A 244 -22.30 3.88 7.53
CA LEU A 244 -22.47 3.96 6.08
C LEU A 244 -23.83 4.58 5.70
N ARG A 245 -24.90 4.18 6.38
CA ARG A 245 -26.24 4.74 6.17
C ARG A 245 -26.29 6.23 6.51
N LYS A 246 -25.68 6.65 7.61
CA LYS A 246 -25.57 8.06 8.01
C LYS A 246 -24.77 8.87 7.00
N ALA A 247 -23.62 8.36 6.55
CA ALA A 247 -22.79 9.01 5.53
C ALA A 247 -23.57 9.17 4.22
N LYS A 248 -24.27 8.12 3.78
CA LYS A 248 -25.14 8.13 2.59
C LYS A 248 -26.26 9.17 2.73
N GLU A 249 -26.95 9.21 3.86
CA GLU A 249 -28.00 10.21 4.11
C GLU A 249 -27.48 11.64 4.10
N ASN A 250 -26.33 11.89 4.72
CA ASN A 250 -25.70 13.22 4.73
C ASN A 250 -25.39 13.67 3.31
N LEU A 251 -24.82 12.78 2.49
CA LEU A 251 -24.50 13.04 1.10
C LEU A 251 -25.77 13.37 0.27
N PHE A 252 -26.85 12.60 0.43
CA PHE A 252 -28.12 12.87 -0.25
C PHE A 252 -28.83 14.14 0.24
N ARG A 253 -28.75 14.48 1.53
CA ARG A 253 -29.32 15.73 2.08
C ARG A 253 -28.61 16.96 1.55
N GLN A 254 -27.28 16.92 1.46
CA GLN A 254 -26.49 18.01 0.92
C GLN A 254 -26.74 18.18 -0.58
N SER A 255 -26.84 17.08 -1.34
CA SER A 255 -27.18 17.12 -2.77
C SER A 255 -28.57 17.73 -3.07
N ARG A 256 -29.57 17.44 -2.22
CA ARG A 256 -30.91 18.06 -2.34
C ARG A 256 -30.94 19.55 -2.02
N SER A 257 -29.99 20.05 -1.23
CA SER A 257 -29.94 21.48 -0.88
C SER A 257 -29.40 22.34 -2.04
N PHE A 258 -28.59 21.76 -2.94
CA PHE A 258 -28.12 22.43 -4.17
C PHE A 258 -29.18 22.47 -5.29
N SER A 259 -30.21 21.63 -5.23
CA SER A 259 -31.24 21.48 -6.27
C SER A 259 -32.55 22.24 -5.98
N ASN A 260 -32.54 23.21 -5.05
CA ASN A 260 -33.68 24.09 -4.72
C ASN A 260 -34.05 25.11 -5.83
N GLY A 261 -33.90 24.74 -7.10
CA GLY A 261 -34.32 25.52 -8.26
C GLY A 261 -35.15 24.76 -9.30
N HIS A 262 -35.24 23.42 -9.26
CA HIS A 262 -36.07 22.67 -10.23
C HIS A 262 -36.68 21.42 -9.60
N VAL A 263 -37.96 21.54 -9.25
CA VAL A 263 -38.83 20.41 -8.93
C VAL A 263 -39.16 19.69 -10.22
N VAL A 264 -38.67 18.45 -10.39
CA VAL A 264 -39.36 17.44 -11.20
C VAL A 264 -39.45 16.18 -10.36
N CYS A 265 -40.64 15.98 -9.79
CA CYS A 265 -41.09 14.73 -9.22
C CYS A 265 -41.62 13.89 -10.38
N GLU A 266 -40.91 12.86 -10.81
CA GLU A 266 -41.51 11.79 -11.60
C GLU A 266 -41.26 10.42 -10.96
N LYS A 267 -42.33 9.62 -11.08
CA LYS A 267 -42.70 8.49 -10.25
C LYS A 267 -41.81 7.27 -10.48
N LYS A 268 -41.70 6.45 -9.43
CA LYS A 268 -41.37 5.02 -9.48
C LYS A 268 -42.13 4.32 -10.62
N GLN A 269 -41.40 3.79 -11.59
CA GLN A 269 -41.78 2.60 -12.33
C GLN A 269 -40.59 1.64 -12.36
N GLN A 270 -40.84 0.43 -11.90
CA GLN A 270 -39.94 -0.73 -12.01
C GLN A 270 -39.59 -0.95 -13.47
N LEU A 271 -38.30 -0.87 -13.82
CA LEU A 271 -37.69 -1.39 -15.06
C LEU A 271 -36.18 -1.50 -14.84
N GLU A 272 -35.57 -2.35 -15.64
CA GLU A 272 -34.39 -3.17 -15.34
C GLU A 272 -33.08 -2.43 -15.06
N LEU A 273 -32.20 -3.16 -14.37
CA LEU A 273 -30.89 -2.79 -13.87
C LEU A 273 -29.90 -2.57 -15.04
N ASP A 274 -29.96 -1.42 -15.70
CA ASP A 274 -28.93 -1.04 -16.67
C ASP A 274 -28.51 0.43 -16.50
N SER A 275 -27.20 0.62 -16.34
CA SER A 275 -26.47 1.88 -16.26
C SER A 275 -26.95 2.86 -15.18
N VAL A 276 -26.27 2.82 -14.02
CA VAL A 276 -26.26 3.93 -13.07
C VAL A 276 -25.83 5.19 -13.84
N ALA A 277 -26.78 6.08 -14.11
CA ALA A 277 -26.50 7.39 -14.68
C ALA A 277 -25.43 8.07 -13.82
N GLU A 278 -24.32 8.49 -14.44
CA GLU A 278 -23.35 9.38 -13.80
C GLU A 278 -24.02 10.74 -13.61
N GLU A 279 -24.81 10.87 -12.54
CA GLU A 279 -25.16 12.18 -12.01
C GLU A 279 -23.84 12.85 -11.59
N ILE A 280 -23.43 13.85 -12.35
CA ILE A 280 -22.27 14.70 -12.04
C ILE A 280 -22.65 15.49 -10.78
N MET A 281 -22.36 14.92 -9.63
CA MET A 281 -22.60 15.51 -8.33
C MET A 281 -21.54 16.57 -8.05
N THR A 282 -22.00 17.79 -7.79
CA THR A 282 -21.17 18.97 -7.47
C THR A 282 -20.85 19.00 -5.98
N GLY A 283 -20.00 18.09 -5.51
CA GLY A 283 -19.46 18.14 -4.15
C GLY A 283 -18.18 17.31 -4.03
N ASP A 284 -17.20 17.87 -3.33
CA ASP A 284 -15.92 17.23 -3.08
C ASP A 284 -16.03 16.47 -1.74
N TYR A 285 -16.32 15.18 -1.81
CA TYR A 285 -16.40 14.29 -0.65
C TYR A 285 -15.25 13.28 -0.64
N ALA A 286 -14.81 12.88 0.56
CA ALA A 286 -13.88 11.77 0.73
C ALA A 286 -14.44 10.70 1.68
N LEU A 287 -14.00 9.46 1.48
CA LEU A 287 -14.33 8.32 2.34
C LEU A 287 -13.05 7.72 2.91
N VAL A 288 -12.97 7.58 4.23
CA VAL A 288 -11.91 6.86 4.93
C VAL A 288 -12.51 5.65 5.63
N ILE A 289 -11.98 4.45 5.35
CA ILE A 289 -12.48 3.20 5.96
C ILE A 289 -11.33 2.32 6.45
N ASN A 290 -11.48 1.79 7.66
CA ASN A 290 -10.51 0.86 8.23
C ASN A 290 -10.71 -0.57 7.73
N GLY A 291 -9.63 -1.37 7.68
CA GLY A 291 -9.66 -2.74 7.18
C GLY A 291 -10.63 -3.67 7.91
N HIS A 292 -10.86 -3.46 9.22
CA HIS A 292 -11.86 -4.21 9.99
C HIS A 292 -13.28 -3.85 9.54
N SER A 293 -13.59 -2.56 9.47
CA SER A 293 -14.88 -2.05 9.00
C SER A 293 -15.14 -2.43 7.53
N LEU A 294 -14.09 -2.43 6.71
CA LEU A 294 -14.14 -2.84 5.30
C LEU A 294 -14.50 -4.33 5.16
N ALA A 295 -14.01 -5.20 6.05
CA ALA A 295 -14.37 -6.62 6.02
C ALA A 295 -15.89 -6.82 6.14
N HIS A 296 -16.52 -6.12 7.09
CA HIS A 296 -17.97 -6.14 7.26
C HIS A 296 -18.70 -5.41 6.13
N ALA A 297 -18.15 -4.31 5.62
CA ALA A 297 -18.76 -3.57 4.53
C ALA A 297 -18.71 -4.32 3.18
N LEU A 298 -17.81 -5.30 3.03
CA LEU A 298 -17.73 -6.17 1.85
C LEU A 298 -18.73 -7.35 1.89
N GLU A 299 -19.42 -7.58 3.01
CA GLU A 299 -20.50 -8.57 3.12
C GLU A 299 -21.74 -8.16 2.30
N SER A 300 -22.49 -9.14 1.79
CA SER A 300 -23.54 -8.96 0.76
C SER A 300 -24.60 -7.90 1.09
N ASP A 301 -24.94 -7.73 2.35
CA ASP A 301 -26.04 -6.87 2.79
C ASP A 301 -25.70 -5.37 2.73
N VAL A 302 -24.42 -5.02 2.84
CA VAL A 302 -23.96 -3.61 2.98
C VAL A 302 -23.05 -3.20 1.81
N LYS A 303 -22.64 -4.18 1.00
CA LYS A 303 -21.75 -4.00 -0.15
C LYS A 303 -22.22 -2.96 -1.15
N ASN A 304 -23.51 -2.91 -1.43
CA ASN A 304 -24.08 -1.96 -2.38
C ASN A 304 -24.06 -0.53 -1.83
N ASP A 305 -24.34 -0.35 -0.54
CA ASP A 305 -24.27 0.95 0.13
C ASP A 305 -22.83 1.50 0.14
N LEU A 306 -21.85 0.63 0.44
CA LEU A 306 -20.43 0.99 0.36
C LEU A 306 -20.07 1.42 -1.07
N LEU A 307 -20.45 0.64 -2.08
CA LEU A 307 -20.11 0.93 -3.48
C LEU A 307 -20.72 2.26 -3.94
N GLU A 308 -21.99 2.51 -3.62
CA GLU A 308 -22.66 3.77 -3.96
C GLU A 308 -21.98 4.96 -3.29
N LEU A 309 -21.72 4.88 -1.98
CA LEU A 309 -21.02 5.93 -1.24
C LEU A 309 -19.62 6.20 -1.80
N ALA A 310 -18.82 5.14 -1.97
CA ALA A 310 -17.46 5.23 -2.47
C ALA A 310 -17.38 5.79 -3.91
N CYS A 311 -18.35 5.47 -4.75
CA CYS A 311 -18.41 5.99 -6.12
C CYS A 311 -18.85 7.46 -6.18
N MET A 312 -19.58 7.96 -5.19
CA MET A 312 -19.94 9.38 -5.09
C MET A 312 -18.80 10.22 -4.53
N CYS A 313 -17.89 9.62 -3.75
CA CYS A 313 -16.70 10.31 -3.26
C CYS A 313 -15.68 10.56 -4.37
N LYS A 314 -14.99 11.70 -4.29
CA LYS A 314 -13.87 12.07 -5.18
C LYS A 314 -12.66 11.19 -4.92
N THR A 315 -12.41 10.91 -3.64
CA THR A 315 -11.31 10.08 -3.15
C THR A 315 -11.79 9.10 -2.10
N VAL A 316 -11.20 7.91 -2.10
CA VAL A 316 -11.42 6.89 -1.08
C VAL A 316 -10.07 6.44 -0.53
N VAL A 317 -9.94 6.37 0.79
CA VAL A 317 -8.73 5.93 1.50
C VAL A 317 -9.10 4.73 2.38
N CYS A 318 -8.60 3.55 2.03
CA CYS A 318 -8.74 2.36 2.85
C CYS A 318 -7.44 2.11 3.63
N CYS A 319 -7.55 2.04 4.96
CA CYS A 319 -6.41 1.94 5.87
C CYS A 319 -6.36 0.55 6.52
N ARG A 320 -5.17 0.09 6.92
CA ARG A 320 -4.95 -1.25 7.52
C ARG A 320 -5.59 -2.41 6.73
N VAL A 321 -5.56 -2.33 5.40
CA VAL A 321 -6.14 -3.38 4.55
C VAL A 321 -5.16 -4.51 4.27
N THR A 322 -5.67 -5.74 4.30
CA THR A 322 -4.91 -6.93 3.92
C THR A 322 -4.79 -7.07 2.39
N PRO A 323 -3.78 -7.80 1.86
CA PRO A 323 -3.64 -8.05 0.42
C PRO A 323 -4.90 -8.63 -0.24
N LEU A 324 -5.62 -9.51 0.47
CA LEU A 324 -6.88 -10.08 -0.01
C LEU A 324 -7.98 -9.03 -0.11
N GLN A 325 -8.13 -8.17 0.90
CA GLN A 325 -9.11 -7.10 0.89
C GLN A 325 -8.86 -6.09 -0.23
N LYS A 326 -7.59 -5.75 -0.52
CA LYS A 326 -7.24 -4.90 -1.67
C LYS A 326 -7.80 -5.46 -2.98
N ALA A 327 -7.61 -6.76 -3.21
CA ALA A 327 -8.14 -7.45 -4.39
C ALA A 327 -9.68 -7.46 -4.42
N GLN A 328 -10.33 -7.70 -3.27
CA GLN A 328 -11.80 -7.70 -3.16
C GLN A 328 -12.41 -6.34 -3.48
N VAL A 329 -11.78 -5.23 -3.06
CA VAL A 329 -12.24 -3.87 -3.39
C VAL A 329 -12.18 -3.63 -4.90
N VAL A 330 -11.06 -3.98 -5.54
CA VAL A 330 -10.91 -3.83 -7.00
C VAL A 330 -11.93 -4.68 -7.74
N GLU A 331 -12.15 -5.92 -7.30
CA GLU A 331 -13.13 -6.84 -7.91
C GLU A 331 -14.57 -6.34 -7.72
N LEU A 332 -14.90 -5.76 -6.58
CA LEU A 332 -16.19 -5.14 -6.33
C LEU A 332 -16.47 -4.03 -7.35
N VAL A 333 -15.56 -3.08 -7.50
CA VAL A 333 -15.71 -1.98 -8.47
C VAL A 333 -15.78 -2.53 -9.90
N LYS A 334 -14.87 -3.45 -10.25
CA LYS A 334 -14.81 -4.07 -11.59
C LYS A 334 -16.10 -4.81 -11.99
N LYS A 335 -16.75 -5.50 -11.05
CA LYS A 335 -17.97 -6.28 -11.33
C LYS A 335 -19.24 -5.43 -11.38
N HIS A 336 -19.33 -4.40 -10.55
CA HIS A 336 -20.58 -3.66 -10.33
C HIS A 336 -20.59 -2.28 -10.99
N LYS A 337 -19.44 -1.80 -11.46
CA LYS A 337 -19.33 -0.60 -12.29
C LYS A 337 -18.81 -0.99 -13.67
N ASN A 338 -19.43 -0.45 -14.71
CA ASN A 338 -18.94 -0.56 -16.08
C ASN A 338 -17.76 0.39 -16.32
N ALA A 339 -16.72 0.26 -15.49
CA ALA A 339 -15.56 1.12 -15.48
C ALA A 339 -14.28 0.30 -15.64
N VAL A 340 -13.31 0.86 -16.37
CA VAL A 340 -11.98 0.27 -16.49
C VAL A 340 -11.20 0.60 -15.22
N THR A 341 -10.74 -0.44 -14.54
CA THR A 341 -9.99 -0.33 -13.28
C THR A 341 -8.49 -0.53 -13.54
N LEU A 342 -7.67 0.34 -12.96
CA LEU A 342 -6.22 0.21 -12.95
C LEU A 342 -5.74 0.03 -11.52
N ALA A 343 -4.85 -0.92 -11.29
CA ALA A 343 -4.18 -1.11 -10.01
C ALA A 343 -2.68 -0.88 -10.16
N ILE A 344 -2.09 -0.14 -9.22
CA ILE A 344 -0.67 0.16 -9.16
C ILE A 344 -0.11 -0.22 -7.79
N GLY A 345 1.08 -0.82 -7.76
CA GLY A 345 1.76 -1.19 -6.52
C GLY A 345 3.21 -1.59 -6.76
N ASP A 346 4.02 -1.62 -5.71
CA ASP A 346 5.45 -1.93 -5.73
C ASP A 346 5.79 -3.25 -5.04
N GLY A 347 4.98 -3.66 -4.05
CA GLY A 347 5.26 -4.81 -3.20
C GLY A 347 4.51 -6.11 -3.54
N ALA A 348 4.91 -7.19 -2.88
CA ALA A 348 4.22 -8.49 -2.90
C ALA A 348 2.75 -8.39 -2.44
N ASN A 349 2.47 -7.45 -1.54
CA ASN A 349 1.14 -7.20 -0.97
C ASN A 349 0.13 -6.70 -2.02
N ASP A 350 0.61 -6.16 -3.13
CA ASP A 350 -0.23 -5.59 -4.18
C ASP A 350 -0.42 -6.53 -5.37
N VAL A 351 0.29 -7.66 -5.41
CA VAL A 351 0.21 -8.63 -6.53
C VAL A 351 -1.23 -9.09 -6.79
N SER A 352 -1.98 -9.42 -5.73
CA SER A 352 -3.38 -9.85 -5.86
C SER A 352 -4.28 -8.72 -6.38
N MET A 353 -4.02 -7.48 -5.96
CA MET A 353 -4.76 -6.30 -6.41
C MET A 353 -4.47 -6.00 -7.89
N ILE A 354 -3.19 -6.03 -8.29
CA ILE A 354 -2.71 -5.83 -9.65
C ILE A 354 -3.36 -6.83 -10.61
N LYS A 355 -3.37 -8.12 -10.26
CA LYS A 355 -3.96 -9.18 -11.08
C LYS A 355 -5.48 -9.11 -11.21
N SER A 356 -6.18 -8.57 -10.21
CA SER A 356 -7.64 -8.46 -10.22
C SER A 356 -8.15 -7.29 -11.09
N ALA A 357 -7.34 -6.26 -11.31
CA ALA A 357 -7.70 -5.08 -12.12
C ALA A 357 -7.86 -5.42 -13.61
N HIS A 358 -8.27 -4.44 -14.42
CA HIS A 358 -8.21 -4.57 -15.89
C HIS A 358 -6.82 -4.27 -16.43
N ILE A 359 -6.11 -3.35 -15.77
CA ILE A 359 -4.74 -2.97 -16.09
C ILE A 359 -3.93 -2.99 -14.79
N GLY A 360 -2.89 -3.81 -14.78
CA GLY A 360 -1.95 -3.91 -13.67
C GLY A 360 -0.66 -3.13 -13.96
N VAL A 361 -0.23 -2.30 -13.01
CA VAL A 361 1.01 -1.51 -13.11
C VAL A 361 1.93 -1.81 -11.94
N GLY A 362 3.14 -2.26 -12.21
CA GLY A 362 4.16 -2.55 -11.20
C GLY A 362 5.20 -1.44 -11.10
N ILE A 363 5.39 -0.89 -9.90
CA ILE A 363 6.50 0.03 -9.63
C ILE A 363 7.74 -0.80 -9.29
N SER A 364 8.86 -0.51 -9.95
CA SER A 364 10.15 -1.14 -9.65
C SER A 364 10.76 -0.52 -8.40
N GLY A 365 10.36 -1.01 -7.23
CA GLY A 365 10.83 -0.57 -5.91
C GLY A 365 12.00 -1.38 -5.35
N GLN A 366 12.46 -1.00 -4.15
CA GLN A 366 13.49 -1.77 -3.41
C GLN A 366 12.92 -3.02 -2.72
N GLU A 367 11.60 -3.12 -2.56
CA GLU A 367 10.93 -4.23 -1.86
C GLU A 367 10.81 -5.52 -2.69
N GLY A 368 11.33 -5.53 -3.92
CA GLY A 368 11.45 -6.72 -4.77
C GLY A 368 10.76 -6.59 -6.13
N LEU A 369 10.99 -7.57 -6.99
CA LEU A 369 10.48 -7.58 -8.37
C LEU A 369 9.10 -8.24 -8.52
N GLN A 370 8.44 -8.63 -7.42
CA GLN A 370 7.22 -9.43 -7.50
C GLN A 370 6.04 -8.68 -8.15
N ALA A 371 5.82 -7.42 -7.79
CA ALA A 371 4.77 -6.60 -8.41
C ALA A 371 5.05 -6.37 -9.91
N VAL A 372 6.30 -6.10 -10.26
CA VAL A 372 6.76 -5.90 -11.65
C VAL A 372 6.50 -7.14 -12.51
N LEU A 373 6.85 -8.33 -12.01
CA LEU A 373 6.63 -9.60 -12.73
C LEU A 373 5.15 -9.98 -12.87
N ALA A 374 4.29 -9.45 -12.01
CA ALA A 374 2.85 -9.72 -12.02
C ALA A 374 2.03 -8.65 -12.78
N SER A 375 2.68 -7.61 -13.30
CA SER A 375 2.03 -6.43 -13.90
C SER A 375 2.06 -6.43 -15.44
N ASP A 376 1.11 -5.73 -16.06
CA ASP A 376 1.05 -5.54 -17.52
C ASP A 376 2.08 -4.50 -17.99
N TYR A 377 2.26 -3.44 -17.18
CA TYR A 377 3.25 -2.39 -17.39
C TYR A 377 4.10 -2.22 -16.14
N SER A 378 5.39 -1.95 -16.32
CA SER A 378 6.28 -1.64 -15.21
C SER A 378 7.14 -0.41 -15.47
N PHE A 379 7.34 0.38 -14.42
CA PHE A 379 8.22 1.55 -14.45
C PHE A 379 8.77 1.86 -13.06
N ALA A 380 9.81 2.70 -12.99
CA ALA A 380 10.54 2.93 -11.73
C ALA A 380 9.84 3.89 -10.75
N GLN A 381 9.02 4.84 -11.23
CA GLN A 381 8.46 5.91 -10.40
C GLN A 381 7.01 6.20 -10.77
N PHE A 382 6.20 6.56 -9.78
CA PHE A 382 4.77 6.86 -9.96
C PHE A 382 4.49 7.94 -11.03
N ARG A 383 5.36 8.95 -11.15
CA ARG A 383 5.18 10.07 -12.10
C ARG A 383 5.03 9.66 -13.57
N TYR A 384 5.57 8.50 -13.95
CA TYR A 384 5.45 8.02 -15.32
C TYR A 384 4.03 7.54 -15.67
N LEU A 385 3.19 7.30 -14.67
CA LEU A 385 1.77 6.97 -14.85
C LEU A 385 1.02 8.07 -15.61
N GLN A 386 1.34 9.34 -15.35
CA GLN A 386 0.75 10.48 -16.06
C GLN A 386 0.94 10.34 -17.57
N ARG A 387 2.18 10.07 -18.02
CA ARG A 387 2.51 9.94 -19.44
C ARG A 387 1.93 8.65 -20.03
N LEU A 388 1.95 7.55 -19.27
CA LEU A 388 1.37 6.29 -19.71
C LEU A 388 -0.12 6.44 -20.01
N LEU A 389 -0.90 7.03 -19.10
CA LEU A 389 -2.35 7.14 -19.26
C LEU A 389 -2.76 8.27 -20.21
N LEU A 390 -2.26 9.49 -19.97
CA LEU A 390 -2.75 10.67 -20.70
C LEU A 390 -2.25 10.74 -22.14
N VAL A 391 -1.03 10.25 -22.41
CA VAL A 391 -0.45 10.26 -23.76
C VAL A 391 -0.64 8.90 -24.43
N HIS A 392 -0.02 7.85 -23.90
CA HIS A 392 -0.01 6.55 -24.56
C HIS A 392 -1.38 5.86 -24.54
N GLY A 393 -2.09 5.91 -23.41
CA GLY A 393 -3.44 5.36 -23.26
C GLY A 393 -4.42 6.02 -24.21
N ARG A 394 -4.49 7.36 -24.20
CA ARG A 394 -5.38 8.11 -25.10
C ARG A 394 -5.05 7.89 -26.58
N TRP A 395 -3.77 7.91 -26.96
CA TRP A 395 -3.37 7.65 -28.35
C TRP A 395 -3.66 6.22 -28.80
N SER A 396 -3.39 5.23 -27.93
CA SER A 396 -3.68 3.82 -28.23
C SER A 396 -5.19 3.62 -28.46
N TYR A 397 -6.02 4.19 -27.59
CA TYR A 397 -7.48 4.16 -27.74
C TYR A 397 -7.94 4.73 -29.08
N PHE A 398 -7.54 5.97 -29.41
CA PHE A 398 -7.94 6.60 -30.68
C PHE A 398 -7.45 5.85 -31.92
N ARG A 399 -6.22 5.29 -31.87
CA ARG A 399 -5.67 4.50 -32.98
C ARG A 399 -6.44 3.21 -33.16
N MET A 400 -6.78 2.51 -32.08
CA MET A 400 -7.55 1.27 -32.13
C MET A 400 -8.98 1.51 -32.62
N CYS A 401 -9.66 2.57 -32.17
CA CYS A 401 -10.98 2.93 -32.68
C CYS A 401 -10.94 3.21 -34.20
N LYS A 402 -9.99 4.03 -34.66
CA LYS A 402 -9.83 4.33 -36.10
C LYS A 402 -9.49 3.08 -36.90
N PHE A 403 -8.59 2.24 -36.38
CA PHE A 403 -8.21 0.99 -37.02
C PHE A 403 -9.39 0.04 -37.16
N LEU A 404 -10.19 -0.17 -36.10
CA LEU A 404 -11.37 -1.02 -36.14
C LEU A 404 -12.43 -0.50 -37.11
N CYS A 405 -12.75 0.79 -37.09
CA CYS A 405 -13.68 1.40 -38.04
C CYS A 405 -13.20 1.24 -39.48
N TYR A 406 -11.91 1.47 -39.73
CA TYR A 406 -11.32 1.29 -41.06
C TYR A 406 -11.31 -0.19 -41.48
N PHE A 407 -11.00 -1.11 -40.57
CA PHE A 407 -11.00 -2.55 -40.83
C PHE A 407 -12.39 -3.04 -41.23
N PHE A 408 -13.43 -2.65 -40.49
CA PHE A 408 -14.81 -2.95 -40.89
C PHE A 408 -15.15 -2.33 -42.23
N TYR A 409 -14.87 -1.03 -42.42
CA TYR A 409 -15.12 -0.35 -43.69
C TYR A 409 -14.46 -1.05 -44.88
N LYS A 410 -13.18 -1.40 -44.79
CA LYS A 410 -12.41 -2.09 -45.85
C LYS A 410 -13.07 -3.43 -46.20
N ASN A 411 -13.38 -4.24 -45.18
CA ASN A 411 -13.97 -5.56 -45.37
C ASN A 411 -15.40 -5.48 -45.93
N PHE A 412 -16.24 -4.59 -45.41
CA PHE A 412 -17.59 -4.35 -45.92
C PHE A 412 -17.56 -3.83 -47.36
N ALA A 413 -16.75 -2.83 -47.67
CA ALA A 413 -16.64 -2.29 -49.03
C ALA A 413 -16.23 -3.38 -50.03
N PHE A 414 -15.28 -4.24 -49.67
CA PHE A 414 -14.84 -5.35 -50.52
C PHE A 414 -15.93 -6.41 -50.72
N THR A 415 -16.58 -6.84 -49.64
CA THR A 415 -17.63 -7.89 -49.69
C THR A 415 -18.90 -7.39 -50.38
N LEU A 416 -19.26 -6.12 -50.20
CA LEU A 416 -20.45 -5.52 -50.81
C LEU A 416 -20.37 -5.58 -52.34
N VAL A 417 -19.20 -5.36 -52.94
CA VAL A 417 -19.01 -5.48 -54.40
C VAL A 417 -19.36 -6.89 -54.90
N HIS A 418 -18.99 -7.93 -54.16
CA HIS A 418 -19.31 -9.32 -54.51
C HIS A 418 -20.78 -9.63 -54.30
N PHE A 419 -21.38 -9.10 -53.23
CA PHE A 419 -22.81 -9.20 -53.00
C PHE A 419 -23.61 -8.58 -54.16
N TRP A 420 -23.21 -7.39 -54.63
CA TRP A 420 -23.84 -6.75 -55.79
C TRP A 420 -23.64 -7.52 -57.09
N PHE A 421 -22.44 -8.04 -57.34
CA PHE A 421 -22.15 -8.90 -58.50
C PHE A 421 -23.02 -10.17 -58.49
N GLY A 422 -23.36 -10.69 -57.31
CA GLY A 422 -24.28 -11.82 -57.13
C GLY A 422 -25.61 -11.63 -57.85
N PHE A 423 -26.19 -10.43 -57.87
CA PHE A 423 -27.44 -10.16 -58.58
C PHE A 423 -27.31 -10.33 -60.10
N PHE A 424 -26.15 -10.00 -60.67
CA PHE A 424 -25.92 -10.12 -62.13
C PHE A 424 -25.63 -11.56 -62.56
N CYS A 425 -25.06 -12.38 -61.66
CA CYS A 425 -24.76 -13.79 -61.92
C CYS A 425 -25.83 -14.76 -61.41
N GLY A 426 -26.99 -14.28 -60.97
CA GLY A 426 -28.05 -15.13 -60.41
C GLY A 426 -27.64 -15.91 -59.17
N PHE A 427 -26.76 -15.33 -58.34
CA PHE A 427 -26.18 -15.94 -57.13
C PHE A 427 -25.43 -17.26 -57.37
N SER A 428 -24.88 -17.48 -58.57
CA SER A 428 -24.13 -18.70 -58.93
C SER A 428 -22.75 -18.84 -58.22
N ALA A 429 -22.46 -17.98 -57.23
CA ALA A 429 -21.19 -17.89 -56.50
C ALA A 429 -19.94 -17.74 -57.39
N GLN A 430 -20.08 -17.22 -58.61
CA GLN A 430 -18.93 -16.91 -59.47
C GLN A 430 -18.13 -15.74 -58.91
N VAL A 431 -16.81 -15.90 -58.93
CA VAL A 431 -15.88 -14.94 -58.35
C VAL A 431 -15.49 -13.92 -59.43
N GLY A 432 -15.96 -12.68 -59.31
CA GLY A 432 -15.70 -11.61 -60.30
C GLY A 432 -14.23 -11.14 -60.39
N LYS A 433 -13.35 -11.61 -59.51
CA LYS A 433 -11.89 -11.36 -59.50
C LYS A 433 -11.12 -12.68 -59.49
N LYS A 434 -9.89 -12.68 -60.03
CA LYS A 434 -8.98 -13.86 -59.95
C LYS A 434 -8.70 -14.23 -58.49
N HIS A 435 -8.72 -15.53 -58.16
CA HIS A 435 -8.53 -16.07 -56.81
C HIS A 435 -7.32 -15.47 -56.05
N PHE A 436 -6.23 -15.15 -56.74
CA PHE A 436 -5.04 -14.52 -56.15
C PHE A 436 -5.30 -13.14 -55.50
N CYS A 437 -6.23 -12.35 -56.05
CA CYS A 437 -6.59 -11.05 -55.46
C CYS A 437 -7.29 -11.19 -54.10
N PHE A 438 -7.98 -12.31 -53.82
CA PHE A 438 -8.62 -12.53 -52.53
C PHE A 438 -7.60 -12.80 -51.43
N SER A 439 -6.58 -13.62 -51.71
CA SER A 439 -5.51 -13.89 -50.75
C SER A 439 -4.69 -12.65 -50.42
N VAL A 440 -4.34 -11.82 -51.40
CA VAL A 440 -3.54 -10.60 -51.15
C VAL A 440 -4.31 -9.59 -50.30
N ILE A 441 -5.62 -9.44 -50.51
CA ILE A 441 -6.46 -8.47 -49.78
C ILE A 441 -6.87 -8.97 -48.38
N SER A 442 -6.84 -10.29 -48.15
CA SER A 442 -7.18 -10.91 -46.85
C SER A 442 -5.96 -11.04 -45.92
N HIS A 443 -4.74 -10.94 -46.44
CA HIS A 443 -3.49 -11.02 -45.68
C HIS A 443 -2.87 -9.66 -45.31
N GLU A 444 -3.42 -8.56 -45.82
CA GLU A 444 -3.21 -7.17 -45.35
C GLU A 444 -4.46 -6.67 -44.62
#